data_AF-A0A2N2ADB1-F1
#
_entry.id   AF-A0A2N2ADB1-F1
#
_cell.length_a   1.000
_cell.length_b   1.000
_cell.length_c   1.000
_cell.angle_alpha   90.00
_cell.angle_beta   90.00
_cell.angle_gamma   90.00
#
_symmetry.space_group_name_H-M   'P 1'
#
loop_
_entity.id
_entity.type
_entity.pdbx_description
1 polymer ?
#
loop_
_entity_poly.entity_id
_entity_poly.type
_entity_poly.pdbx_seq_one_letter_code
_entity_poly.pdbx_strand_id
1 'polypeptide(L)'
;MAYPTKLFANQADHTYVKCGTGGKAWGCWGGKTGGTELRRGTGSTKRANCIAKPNEKAGIKCYLINGVCHQAANRILLPAGITVRGARGYSISEALFGTYGRVGIWPCKSPFDKCASTTGDLPECTEAALSARAAKAAPLRALSSGDKLDWHYINGVLQIYDEATPMIKSQATTAAQASAFHLKLFMYMAEFHLGPMLDKTLAKRLKQVRNDTEKARLKIEKPFAVNEAGAADFVEAFDRLTLDFQDEMANAMTAEQYLTLFDLKPDERVVLTDRNIVAKVFKLK
;
A
#
# COMPACT_ATOMS: atom_id res chain seq x y z
N MET A 1 -0.75 9.87 8.41
CA MET A 1 -0.27 11.17 7.88
C MET A 1 0.23 10.93 6.47
N ALA A 2 0.06 11.88 5.57
CA ALA A 2 0.72 11.90 4.26
C ALA A 2 1.45 13.22 4.05
N TYR A 3 2.54 13.20 3.28
CA TYR A 3 3.18 14.42 2.80
C TYR A 3 3.52 14.28 1.32
N PRO A 4 3.44 15.39 0.57
CA PRO A 4 3.81 15.39 -0.83
C PRO A 4 5.33 15.20 -0.95
N THR A 5 5.72 14.31 -1.84
CA THR A 5 7.00 14.41 -2.56
C THR A 5 7.02 15.74 -3.32
N LYS A 6 8.19 16.37 -3.55
CA LYS A 6 8.30 17.71 -4.17
C LYS A 6 7.24 17.91 -5.28
N LEU A 7 6.39 18.93 -5.10
CA LEU A 7 5.17 19.27 -5.87
C LEU A 7 5.32 19.30 -7.41
N PHE A 8 6.55 19.24 -7.93
CA PHE A 8 6.88 19.35 -9.35
C PHE A 8 7.02 18.01 -10.08
N ALA A 9 6.81 16.86 -9.43
CA ALA A 9 7.14 15.56 -10.02
C ALA A 9 5.98 14.56 -10.15
N ASN A 10 4.73 14.94 -9.90
CA ASN A 10 3.55 14.05 -10.02
C ASN A 10 3.72 12.70 -9.28
N GLN A 11 4.49 12.67 -8.19
CA GLN A 11 4.81 11.47 -7.42
C GLN A 11 3.70 11.14 -6.39
N ALA A 12 3.57 9.86 -6.06
CA ALA A 12 2.68 9.41 -5.00
C ALA A 12 3.09 10.00 -3.64
N ASP A 13 2.10 10.23 -2.77
CA ASP A 13 2.37 10.67 -1.41
C ASP A 13 3.16 9.60 -0.64
N HIS A 14 3.96 10.05 0.32
CA HIS A 14 4.47 9.14 1.33
C HIS A 14 3.56 9.17 2.54
N THR A 15 3.32 7.98 3.10
CA THR A 15 2.49 7.83 4.29
C THR A 15 3.27 7.27 5.46
N TYR A 16 2.93 7.74 6.65
CA TYR A 16 3.41 7.18 7.91
C TYR A 16 2.30 7.19 8.97
N VAL A 17 2.50 6.39 10.01
CA VAL A 17 1.54 6.23 11.11
C VAL A 17 2.09 6.89 12.35
N LYS A 18 1.24 7.58 13.10
CA LYS A 18 1.57 8.09 14.44
C LYS A 18 0.46 7.72 15.40
N CYS A 19 0.79 7.48 16.65
CA CYS A 19 -0.27 7.34 17.65
C CYS A 19 -0.94 8.68 17.92
N GLY A 20 -2.16 8.65 18.48
CA GLY A 20 -3.03 9.82 18.61
C GLY A 20 -2.40 10.98 19.38
N THR A 21 -1.47 10.67 20.31
CA THR A 21 -0.72 11.64 21.12
C THR A 21 0.42 12.32 20.35
N GLY A 22 0.86 11.75 19.22
CA GLY A 22 2.08 12.14 18.53
C GLY A 22 3.37 11.75 19.27
N GLY A 23 3.30 11.05 20.40
CA GLY A 23 4.48 10.61 21.17
C GLY A 23 5.33 9.55 20.45
N LYS A 24 4.72 8.82 19.50
CA LYS A 24 5.42 7.89 18.62
C LYS A 24 4.89 7.95 17.19
N ALA A 25 5.81 7.83 16.24
CA ALA A 25 5.52 7.62 14.83
C ALA A 25 6.32 6.44 14.30
N TRP A 26 5.70 5.69 13.39
CA TRP A 26 6.29 4.61 12.61
C TRP A 26 6.35 5.05 11.16
N GLY A 27 7.56 5.14 10.63
CA GLY A 27 7.82 5.59 9.27
C GLY A 27 7.72 4.49 8.23
N CYS A 28 8.40 4.75 7.14
CA CYS A 28 8.71 3.81 6.07
C CYS A 28 10.09 4.19 5.53
N TRP A 29 10.25 4.30 4.21
CA TRP A 29 11.46 4.84 3.60
C TRP A 29 11.48 6.37 3.48
N GLY A 30 10.31 7.01 3.34
CA GLY A 30 10.26 8.46 3.12
C GLY A 30 10.48 9.29 4.40
N GLY A 31 10.15 8.74 5.57
CA GLY A 31 10.24 9.44 6.85
C GLY A 31 9.02 9.23 7.74
N LYS A 32 8.92 10.01 8.82
CA LYS A 32 7.86 9.91 9.84
C LYS A 32 7.49 11.24 10.52
N THR A 33 7.76 12.36 9.85
CA THR A 33 7.51 13.72 10.34
C THR A 33 6.87 14.56 9.23
N GLY A 34 6.17 15.63 9.63
CA GLY A 34 5.49 16.54 8.69
C GLY A 34 4.18 16.03 8.12
N GLY A 35 3.69 16.69 7.06
CA GLY A 35 2.49 16.29 6.33
C GLY A 35 1.16 16.61 7.00
N THR A 36 0.09 16.08 6.42
CA THR A 36 -1.31 16.27 6.81
C THR A 36 -1.91 14.97 7.32
N GLU A 37 -2.78 15.05 8.33
CA GLU A 37 -3.53 13.89 8.79
C GLU A 37 -4.56 13.49 7.74
N LEU A 38 -4.47 12.24 7.26
CA LEU A 38 -5.43 11.68 6.31
C LEU A 38 -6.60 11.01 7.02
N ARG A 39 -6.27 10.12 7.96
CA ARG A 39 -7.21 9.22 8.62
C ARG A 39 -6.77 8.99 10.06
N ARG A 40 -7.73 8.63 10.91
CA ARG A 40 -7.55 8.32 12.32
C ARG A 40 -8.51 7.20 12.72
N GLY A 41 -8.04 6.29 13.56
CA GLY A 41 -8.85 5.19 14.10
C GLY A 41 -8.27 4.71 15.43
N THR A 42 -9.08 3.98 16.18
CA THR A 42 -8.68 3.41 17.49
C THR A 42 -8.13 2.01 17.29
N GLY A 43 -6.93 1.75 17.82
CA GLY A 43 -6.31 0.43 17.77
C GLY A 43 -5.10 0.33 18.70
N SER A 44 -4.72 -0.91 19.04
CA SER A 44 -3.58 -1.21 19.92
C SER A 44 -2.26 -0.68 19.36
N THR A 45 -1.66 0.30 20.05
CA THR A 45 -0.35 0.83 19.64
C THR A 45 0.80 -0.15 19.90
N LYS A 46 0.66 -1.07 20.87
CA LYS A 46 1.59 -2.21 21.03
C LYS A 46 1.54 -3.14 19.82
N ARG A 47 0.35 -3.42 19.29
CA ARG A 47 0.17 -4.26 18.10
C ARG A 47 0.75 -3.57 16.87
N ALA A 48 0.46 -2.28 16.68
CA ALA A 48 1.03 -1.48 15.61
C ALA A 48 2.58 -1.53 15.64
N ASN A 49 3.17 -1.42 16.83
CA ASN A 49 4.61 -1.52 17.02
C ASN A 49 5.18 -2.91 16.75
N CYS A 50 4.50 -3.98 17.17
CA CYS A 50 4.87 -5.35 16.85
C CYS A 50 4.89 -5.58 15.33
N ILE A 51 3.87 -5.08 14.63
CA ILE A 51 3.77 -5.18 13.17
C ILE A 51 4.89 -4.39 12.50
N ALA A 52 5.13 -3.15 12.93
CA ALA A 52 6.12 -2.26 12.34
C ALA A 52 7.54 -2.86 12.32
N LYS A 53 7.87 -3.69 13.33
CA LYS A 53 9.22 -4.23 13.59
C LYS A 53 10.25 -3.09 13.80
N PRO A 54 11.51 -3.39 14.21
CA PRO A 54 12.49 -2.34 14.53
C PRO A 54 12.83 -1.40 13.37
N ASN A 55 12.68 -1.86 12.12
CA ASN A 55 12.97 -1.05 10.93
C ASN A 55 11.77 -0.25 10.41
N GLU A 56 10.61 -0.32 11.08
CA GLU A 56 9.37 0.38 10.76
C GLU A 56 8.78 0.08 9.37
N LYS A 57 9.29 -0.94 8.66
CA LYS A 57 8.83 -1.29 7.30
C LYS A 57 7.72 -2.34 7.28
N ALA A 58 7.24 -2.77 8.45
CA ALA A 58 6.13 -3.70 8.61
C ALA A 58 6.26 -5.01 7.81
N GLY A 59 7.49 -5.51 7.67
CA GLY A 59 7.77 -6.72 6.90
C GLY A 59 7.81 -6.53 5.37
N ILE A 60 7.60 -5.33 4.83
CA ILE A 60 7.93 -5.00 3.43
C ILE A 60 9.46 -4.97 3.31
N LYS A 61 10.04 -5.86 2.50
CA LYS A 61 11.50 -6.04 2.43
C LYS A 61 12.13 -5.31 1.25
N CYS A 62 11.53 -5.42 0.06
CA CYS A 62 11.97 -4.70 -1.12
C CYS A 62 10.99 -3.60 -1.51
N TYR A 63 11.48 -2.37 -1.51
CA TYR A 63 10.76 -1.22 -2.05
C TYR A 63 10.53 -1.41 -3.56
N LEU A 64 9.36 -1.02 -4.06
CA LEU A 64 8.88 -1.20 -5.46
C LEU A 64 8.64 -2.64 -5.92
N ILE A 65 9.08 -3.64 -5.16
CA ILE A 65 8.80 -5.05 -5.45
C ILE A 65 7.66 -5.54 -4.55
N ASN A 66 7.81 -5.48 -3.23
CA ASN A 66 6.77 -5.95 -2.33
C ASN A 66 5.73 -4.88 -2.00
N GLY A 67 6.10 -3.61 -2.11
CA GLY A 67 5.23 -2.50 -1.77
C GLY A 67 6.00 -1.20 -1.63
N VAL A 68 5.25 -0.14 -1.33
CA VAL A 68 5.77 1.19 -1.02
C VAL A 68 5.35 1.60 0.39
N CYS A 69 5.53 2.88 0.75
CA CYS A 69 5.15 3.42 2.05
C CYS A 69 3.67 3.20 2.40
N HIS A 70 2.78 3.20 1.41
CA HIS A 70 1.35 2.91 1.59
C HIS A 70 1.11 1.54 2.21
N GLN A 71 1.71 0.48 1.66
CA GLN A 71 1.51 -0.89 2.14
C GLN A 71 2.12 -1.08 3.54
N ALA A 72 3.28 -0.47 3.80
CA ALA A 72 3.88 -0.50 5.14
C ALA A 72 2.96 0.19 6.17
N ALA A 73 2.45 1.38 5.85
CA ALA A 73 1.54 2.12 6.72
C ALA A 73 0.21 1.37 6.92
N ASN A 74 -0.37 0.79 5.88
CA ASN A 74 -1.58 -0.04 5.98
C ASN A 74 -1.40 -1.20 6.95
N ARG A 75 -0.28 -1.93 6.87
CA ARG A 75 0.01 -3.03 7.81
C ARG A 75 0.04 -2.52 9.26
N ILE A 76 0.65 -1.37 9.50
CA ILE A 76 0.73 -0.77 10.85
C ILE A 76 -0.64 -0.27 11.32
N LEU A 77 -1.48 0.22 10.41
CA LEU A 77 -2.87 0.65 10.67
C LEU A 77 -3.87 -0.51 10.84
N LEU A 78 -3.47 -1.75 10.54
CA LEU A 78 -4.34 -2.93 10.67
C LEU A 78 -5.08 -3.00 12.03
N PRO A 79 -4.47 -2.73 13.20
CA PRO A 79 -5.17 -2.76 14.47
C PRO A 79 -6.28 -1.71 14.61
N ALA A 80 -6.22 -0.64 13.82
CA ALA A 80 -7.21 0.43 13.80
C ALA A 80 -8.32 0.24 12.75
N GLY A 81 -8.24 -0.84 11.95
CA GLY A 81 -9.27 -1.16 10.96
C GLY A 81 -9.42 -0.13 9.84
N ILE A 82 -8.35 0.59 9.51
CA ILE A 82 -8.33 1.61 8.45
C ILE A 82 -7.10 1.45 7.55
N THR A 83 -7.14 2.08 6.38
CA THR A 83 -6.01 2.19 5.44
C THR A 83 -5.60 3.65 5.25
N VAL A 84 -4.58 3.87 4.41
CA VAL A 84 -4.15 5.20 3.98
C VAL A 84 -4.98 5.78 2.82
N ARG A 85 -6.21 5.27 2.60
CA ARG A 85 -7.15 5.81 1.61
C ARG A 85 -7.27 7.33 1.75
N GLY A 86 -7.15 8.02 0.61
CA GLY A 86 -7.05 9.49 0.50
C GLY A 86 -5.63 10.01 0.34
N ALA A 87 -4.59 9.17 0.42
CA ALA A 87 -3.25 9.53 -0.02
C ALA A 87 -3.17 9.50 -1.55
N ARG A 88 -2.55 10.53 -2.17
CA ARG A 88 -2.39 10.57 -3.63
C ARG A 88 -1.59 9.37 -4.12
N GLY A 89 -2.10 8.68 -5.12
CA GLY A 89 -1.47 7.48 -5.68
C GLY A 89 -1.66 6.20 -4.86
N TYR A 90 -2.44 6.25 -3.76
CA TYR A 90 -2.73 5.07 -2.96
C TYR A 90 -3.42 3.97 -3.78
N SER A 91 -4.48 4.32 -4.49
CA SER A 91 -5.28 3.42 -5.33
C SER A 91 -4.43 2.73 -6.42
N ILE A 92 -3.52 3.48 -7.07
CA ILE A 92 -2.56 2.93 -8.04
C ILE A 92 -1.63 1.93 -7.36
N SER A 93 -1.07 2.30 -6.19
CA SER A 93 -0.21 1.38 -5.45
C SER A 93 -0.96 0.15 -4.93
N GLU A 94 -2.23 0.28 -4.54
CA GLU A 94 -3.07 -0.82 -4.11
C GLU A 94 -3.39 -1.77 -5.28
N ALA A 95 -3.69 -1.25 -6.47
CA ALA A 95 -3.91 -2.07 -7.65
C ALA A 95 -2.66 -2.89 -8.03
N LEU A 96 -1.47 -2.30 -7.91
CA LEU A 96 -0.20 -2.94 -8.27
C LEU A 96 0.34 -3.89 -7.18
N PHE A 97 0.18 -3.55 -5.90
CA PHE A 97 0.80 -4.30 -4.79
C PHE A 97 -0.21 -5.04 -3.89
N GLY A 98 -1.49 -4.69 -3.94
CA GLY A 98 -2.48 -5.05 -2.94
C GLY A 98 -2.46 -4.12 -1.73
N THR A 99 -3.53 -4.16 -0.93
CA THR A 99 -3.72 -3.31 0.27
C THR A 99 -2.57 -3.44 1.27
N TYR A 100 -2.07 -4.66 1.50
CA TYR A 100 -0.97 -4.93 2.43
C TYR A 100 0.33 -5.36 1.72
N GLY A 101 0.44 -5.11 0.42
CA GLY A 101 1.63 -5.45 -0.36
C GLY A 101 1.73 -6.91 -0.76
N ARG A 102 2.69 -7.21 -1.63
CA ARG A 102 2.96 -8.54 -2.17
C ARG A 102 3.68 -9.38 -1.12
N VAL A 103 3.14 -10.56 -0.86
CA VAL A 103 3.57 -11.48 0.20
C VAL A 103 4.23 -12.71 -0.42
N GLY A 104 5.36 -13.14 0.13
CA GLY A 104 5.97 -14.43 -0.23
C GLY A 104 6.51 -14.58 -1.66
N ILE A 105 6.66 -13.50 -2.43
CA ILE A 105 7.06 -13.59 -3.84
C ILE A 105 8.54 -13.26 -4.02
N TRP A 106 9.23 -14.06 -4.83
CA TRP A 106 10.59 -13.83 -5.30
C TRP A 106 10.67 -12.46 -6.02
N PRO A 107 11.73 -11.66 -5.85
CA PRO A 107 13.03 -11.99 -5.24
C PRO A 107 13.12 -11.87 -3.73
N CYS A 108 12.09 -11.38 -3.03
CA CYS A 108 12.20 -11.14 -1.61
C CYS A 108 10.91 -11.37 -0.85
N LYS A 109 11.02 -12.25 0.14
CA LYS A 109 9.92 -12.63 1.02
C LYS A 109 9.52 -11.43 1.89
N SER A 110 8.30 -10.96 1.69
CA SER A 110 7.66 -9.99 2.58
C SER A 110 6.61 -10.69 3.46
N PRO A 111 6.96 -11.16 4.67
CA PRO A 111 5.97 -11.74 5.57
C PRO A 111 4.99 -10.67 6.04
N PHE A 112 3.70 -11.02 6.13
CA PHE A 112 2.66 -10.17 6.71
C PHE A 112 2.29 -10.70 8.11
N ASP A 113 3.12 -10.34 9.09
CA ASP A 113 2.86 -10.66 10.50
C ASP A 113 1.82 -9.69 11.07
N LYS A 114 0.64 -10.20 11.42
CA LYS A 114 -0.50 -9.41 11.90
C LYS A 114 -0.45 -9.14 13.42
N CYS A 115 0.46 -9.80 14.16
CA CYS A 115 0.57 -9.74 15.63
C CYS A 115 -0.79 -9.82 16.37
N ALA A 116 -1.68 -10.73 15.97
CA ALA A 116 -3.09 -10.73 16.38
C ALA A 116 -3.30 -10.84 17.91
N SER A 117 -2.39 -11.49 18.63
CA SER A 117 -2.46 -11.66 20.09
C SER A 117 -1.91 -10.47 20.88
N THR A 118 -1.30 -9.47 20.23
CA THR A 118 -0.74 -8.30 20.91
C THR A 118 -1.82 -7.23 21.14
N THR A 119 -1.99 -6.77 22.38
CA THR A 119 -2.97 -5.74 22.74
C THR A 119 -2.39 -4.69 23.71
N GLY A 120 -3.11 -3.59 23.90
CA GLY A 120 -2.77 -2.47 24.78
C GLY A 120 -1.90 -1.38 24.12
N ASP A 121 -1.55 -0.38 24.92
CA ASP A 121 -0.84 0.81 24.43
C ASP A 121 0.61 0.92 24.90
N LEU A 122 1.43 1.51 24.03
CA LEU A 122 2.79 1.93 24.37
C LEU A 122 2.74 3.13 25.33
N PRO A 123 3.69 3.23 26.29
CA PRO A 123 3.71 4.35 27.24
C PRO A 123 3.66 5.73 26.57
N GLU A 124 4.39 5.94 25.47
CA GLU A 124 4.45 7.24 24.76
C GLU A 124 3.14 7.59 24.04
N CYS A 125 2.23 6.63 23.92
CA CYS A 125 0.95 6.75 23.24
C CYS A 125 -0.24 6.86 24.20
N THR A 126 0.00 6.98 25.50
CA THR A 126 -1.05 7.15 26.53
C THR A 126 -1.28 8.63 26.86
N GLU A 127 -2.45 8.96 27.44
CA GLU A 127 -2.79 10.34 27.83
C GLU A 127 -1.85 10.93 28.90
N ALA A 128 -1.22 10.09 29.73
CA ALA A 128 -0.16 10.52 30.64
C ALA A 128 1.04 11.15 29.88
N ALA A 129 1.24 10.79 28.60
CA ALA A 129 2.22 11.43 27.74
C ALA A 129 1.70 12.75 27.11
N LEU A 130 0.38 12.94 27.02
CA LEU A 130 -0.25 14.19 26.55
C LEU A 130 -0.17 15.30 27.61
N SER A 131 -0.27 14.97 28.91
CA SER A 131 -0.15 15.97 29.97
C SER A 131 1.27 16.57 30.08
N ALA A 132 2.29 15.93 29.49
CA ALA A 132 3.64 16.47 29.37
C ALA A 132 3.88 17.33 28.11
N ARG A 133 2.96 17.30 27.13
CA ARG A 133 3.02 18.08 25.87
C ARG A 133 1.68 18.76 25.63
N ALA A 134 1.51 19.93 26.22
CA ALA A 134 0.27 20.70 26.21
C ALA A 134 -0.42 20.75 24.82
N ALA A 135 -1.66 20.25 24.79
CA ALA A 135 -2.80 20.59 23.95
C ALA A 135 -2.68 20.50 22.41
N LYS A 136 -3.26 19.43 21.85
CA LYS A 136 -4.33 19.44 20.79
C LYS A 136 -4.60 18.00 20.31
N ALA A 137 -4.90 17.07 21.22
CA ALA A 137 -5.51 15.81 20.78
C ALA A 137 -6.97 16.12 20.43
N ALA A 138 -7.31 16.10 19.14
CA ALA A 138 -8.70 16.19 18.72
C ALA A 138 -9.49 15.03 19.36
N PRO A 139 -10.73 15.26 19.83
CA PRO A 139 -11.54 14.22 20.47
C PRO A 139 -11.68 13.00 19.56
N LEU A 140 -11.74 11.82 20.18
CA LEU A 140 -11.99 10.55 19.49
C LEU A 140 -13.30 10.66 18.71
N ARG A 141 -13.21 10.73 17.38
CA ARG A 141 -14.38 10.77 16.51
C ARG A 141 -14.89 9.34 16.32
N ALA A 142 -16.20 9.15 16.48
CA ALA A 142 -16.85 7.90 16.10
C ALA A 142 -16.57 7.59 14.62
N LEU A 143 -16.39 6.30 14.31
CA LEU A 143 -16.17 5.82 12.94
C LEU A 143 -17.30 6.35 12.03
N SER A 144 -16.92 7.10 11.00
CA SER A 144 -17.84 7.55 9.96
C SER A 144 -18.44 6.37 9.19
N SER A 145 -19.51 6.59 8.43
CA SER A 145 -20.04 5.59 7.49
C SER A 145 -18.96 5.11 6.51
N GLY A 146 -18.06 6.00 6.09
CA GLY A 146 -16.89 5.66 5.28
C GLY A 146 -15.88 4.75 5.98
N ASP A 147 -15.72 4.86 7.30
CA ASP A 147 -14.84 3.98 8.07
C ASP A 147 -15.44 2.56 8.26
N LYS A 148 -16.77 2.43 8.34
CA LYS A 148 -17.45 1.13 8.39
C LYS A 148 -17.31 0.35 7.08
N LEU A 149 -17.41 1.04 5.95
CA LEU A 149 -17.18 0.47 4.63
C LEU A 149 -15.73 -0.03 4.47
N ASP A 150 -14.75 0.73 5.00
CA ASP A 150 -13.35 0.32 4.98
C ASP A 150 -13.12 -0.99 5.75
N TRP A 151 -13.79 -1.21 6.87
CA TRP A 151 -13.67 -2.47 7.60
C TRP A 151 -14.27 -3.63 6.80
N HIS A 152 -15.44 -3.49 6.17
CA HIS A 152 -15.95 -4.57 5.30
C HIS A 152 -14.97 -4.92 4.17
N TYR A 153 -14.39 -3.91 3.52
CA TYR A 153 -13.33 -4.09 2.53
C TYR A 153 -12.11 -4.84 3.10
N ILE A 154 -11.55 -4.33 4.21
CA ILE A 154 -10.37 -4.91 4.87
C ILE A 154 -10.61 -6.38 5.24
N ASN A 155 -11.81 -6.75 5.71
CA ASN A 155 -12.17 -8.12 6.02
C ASN A 155 -11.98 -9.06 4.83
N GLY A 156 -12.58 -8.73 3.68
CA GLY A 156 -12.46 -9.57 2.49
C GLY A 156 -11.04 -9.60 1.94
N VAL A 157 -10.30 -8.48 2.03
CA VAL A 157 -8.87 -8.47 1.73
C VAL A 157 -8.12 -9.46 2.63
N LEU A 158 -8.30 -9.38 3.95
CA LEU A 158 -7.62 -10.27 4.91
C LEU A 158 -7.96 -11.73 4.66
N GLN A 159 -9.20 -12.05 4.30
CA GLN A 159 -9.61 -13.39 3.90
C GLN A 159 -8.81 -13.87 2.67
N ILE A 160 -8.64 -13.03 1.64
CA ILE A 160 -7.82 -13.37 0.47
C ILE A 160 -6.35 -13.65 0.87
N TYR A 161 -5.79 -12.86 1.80
CA TYR A 161 -4.44 -13.12 2.33
C TYR A 161 -4.38 -14.42 3.14
N ASP A 162 -5.41 -14.74 3.94
CA ASP A 162 -5.46 -15.94 4.77
C ASP A 162 -5.57 -17.20 3.91
N GLU A 163 -6.41 -17.20 2.89
CA GLU A 163 -6.51 -18.26 1.88
C GLU A 163 -5.18 -18.50 1.16
N ALA A 164 -4.41 -17.43 0.92
CA ALA A 164 -3.08 -17.50 0.29
C ALA A 164 -1.97 -17.94 1.25
N THR A 165 -2.23 -18.11 2.55
CA THR A 165 -1.20 -18.43 3.56
C THR A 165 -0.38 -19.69 3.23
N PRO A 166 -0.98 -20.83 2.81
CA PRO A 166 -0.20 -22.02 2.45
C PRO A 166 0.79 -21.73 1.31
N MET A 167 0.35 -20.98 0.29
CA MET A 167 1.19 -20.52 -0.81
C MET A 167 2.31 -19.62 -0.28
N ILE A 168 2.00 -18.56 0.46
CA ILE A 168 2.99 -17.59 1.00
C ILE A 168 4.05 -18.26 1.88
N LYS A 169 3.68 -19.32 2.60
CA LYS A 169 4.60 -20.11 3.45
C LYS A 169 5.47 -21.06 2.63
N SER A 170 4.98 -21.54 1.49
CA SER A 170 5.72 -22.42 0.59
C SER A 170 6.94 -21.72 0.00
N GLN A 171 8.06 -22.45 -0.08
CA GLN A 171 9.27 -21.99 -0.78
C GLN A 171 9.13 -22.08 -2.32
N ALA A 172 8.11 -22.80 -2.82
CA ALA A 172 7.92 -23.11 -4.23
C ALA A 172 6.73 -22.38 -4.87
N THR A 173 6.37 -21.18 -4.38
CA THR A 173 5.29 -20.39 -5.01
C THR A 173 5.65 -20.06 -6.45
N THR A 174 4.82 -20.51 -7.39
CA THR A 174 5.03 -20.23 -8.81
C THR A 174 4.59 -18.81 -9.15
N ALA A 175 5.16 -18.24 -10.21
CA ALA A 175 4.74 -16.94 -10.72
C ALA A 175 3.23 -16.91 -11.07
N ALA A 176 2.67 -18.03 -11.55
CA ALA A 176 1.24 -18.12 -11.86
C ALA A 176 0.35 -18.02 -10.62
N GLN A 177 0.73 -18.70 -9.52
CA GLN A 177 0.00 -18.63 -8.26
C GLN A 177 0.06 -17.21 -7.66
N ALA A 178 1.24 -16.58 -7.70
CA ALA A 178 1.43 -15.20 -7.29
C ALA A 178 0.55 -14.23 -8.11
N SER A 179 0.55 -14.36 -9.44
CA SER A 179 -0.29 -13.53 -10.31
C SER A 179 -1.78 -13.75 -10.05
N ALA A 180 -2.22 -14.99 -9.85
CA ALA A 180 -3.62 -15.30 -9.53
C ALA A 180 -4.06 -14.66 -8.20
N PHE A 181 -3.20 -14.71 -7.18
CA PHE A 181 -3.44 -14.03 -5.91
C PHE A 181 -3.56 -12.50 -6.09
N HIS A 182 -2.66 -11.88 -6.86
CA HIS A 182 -2.72 -10.45 -7.12
C HIS A 182 -3.91 -10.02 -7.96
N LEU A 183 -4.28 -10.82 -8.95
CA LEU A 183 -5.49 -10.61 -9.72
C LEU A 183 -6.73 -10.68 -8.82
N LYS A 184 -6.80 -11.63 -7.88
CA LYS A 184 -7.90 -11.74 -6.92
C LYS A 184 -8.01 -10.49 -6.04
N LEU A 185 -6.90 -10.00 -5.50
CA LEU A 185 -6.87 -8.75 -4.71
C LEU A 185 -7.34 -7.54 -5.52
N PHE A 186 -6.83 -7.39 -6.75
CA PHE A 186 -7.21 -6.28 -7.62
C PHE A 186 -8.68 -6.34 -8.01
N MET A 187 -9.21 -7.52 -8.35
CA MET A 187 -10.63 -7.64 -8.70
C MET A 187 -11.53 -7.39 -7.49
N TYR A 188 -11.13 -7.80 -6.28
CA TYR A 188 -11.85 -7.45 -5.06
C TYR A 188 -11.86 -5.94 -4.80
N MET A 189 -10.76 -5.25 -5.05
CA MET A 189 -10.71 -3.77 -5.05
C MET A 189 -11.68 -3.18 -6.08
N ALA A 190 -11.64 -3.65 -7.33
CA ALA A 190 -12.51 -3.15 -8.39
C ALA A 190 -14.00 -3.37 -8.06
N GLU A 191 -14.38 -4.57 -7.59
CA GLU A 191 -15.74 -4.91 -7.19
C GLU A 191 -16.24 -4.02 -6.05
N PHE A 192 -15.41 -3.78 -5.05
CA PHE A 192 -15.76 -2.93 -3.91
C PHE A 192 -15.97 -1.46 -4.31
N HIS A 193 -15.08 -0.91 -5.13
CA HIS A 193 -15.11 0.52 -5.50
C HIS A 193 -16.11 0.84 -6.60
N LEU A 194 -16.16 0.03 -7.66
CA LEU A 194 -17.02 0.28 -8.81
C LEU A 194 -18.43 -0.25 -8.60
N GLY A 195 -18.61 -1.31 -7.82
CA GLY A 195 -19.92 -1.90 -7.53
C GLY A 195 -20.75 -2.12 -8.82
N PRO A 196 -21.93 -1.48 -8.96
CA PRO A 196 -22.76 -1.58 -10.16
C PRO A 196 -22.09 -1.11 -11.46
N MET A 197 -21.06 -0.26 -11.39
CA MET A 197 -20.34 0.23 -12.57
C MET A 197 -19.43 -0.85 -13.18
N LEU A 198 -19.19 -1.97 -12.50
CA LEU A 198 -18.36 -3.08 -12.95
C LEU A 198 -19.21 -4.15 -13.64
N ASP A 199 -19.57 -3.92 -14.90
CA ASP A 199 -20.23 -4.95 -15.70
C ASP A 199 -19.27 -6.10 -16.09
N LYS A 200 -19.82 -7.16 -16.69
CA LYS A 200 -19.05 -8.35 -17.10
C LYS A 200 -17.98 -8.03 -18.16
N THR A 201 -18.26 -7.11 -19.07
CA THR A 201 -17.35 -6.69 -20.14
C THR A 201 -16.17 -5.93 -19.56
N LEU A 202 -16.46 -4.94 -18.70
CA LEU A 202 -15.43 -4.18 -18.00
C LEU A 202 -14.60 -5.11 -17.11
N ALA A 203 -15.23 -5.97 -16.30
CA ALA A 203 -14.52 -6.93 -15.45
C ALA A 203 -13.56 -7.81 -16.24
N LYS A 204 -13.96 -8.28 -17.44
CA LYS A 204 -13.06 -9.05 -18.32
C LYS A 204 -11.88 -8.21 -18.79
N ARG A 205 -12.11 -6.95 -19.18
CA ARG A 205 -11.06 -6.03 -19.64
C ARG A 205 -10.09 -5.68 -18.52
N LEU A 206 -10.57 -5.38 -17.32
CA LEU A 206 -9.73 -5.11 -16.14
C LEU A 206 -8.88 -6.32 -15.77
N LYS A 207 -9.43 -7.54 -15.83
CA LYS A 207 -8.65 -8.78 -15.63
C LYS A 207 -7.53 -8.92 -16.66
N GLN A 208 -7.80 -8.59 -17.92
CA GLN A 208 -6.80 -8.65 -18.98
C GLN A 208 -5.66 -7.66 -18.71
N VAL A 209 -5.99 -6.38 -18.51
CA VAL A 209 -5.00 -5.33 -18.20
C VAL A 209 -4.14 -5.74 -17.02
N ARG A 210 -4.76 -6.16 -15.90
CA ARG A 210 -4.02 -6.55 -14.70
C ARG A 210 -3.07 -7.74 -14.92
N ASN A 211 -3.51 -8.74 -15.67
CA ASN A 211 -2.68 -9.90 -16.01
C ASN A 211 -1.48 -9.52 -16.88
N ASP A 212 -1.68 -8.65 -17.87
CA ASP A 212 -0.60 -8.21 -18.75
C ASP A 212 0.40 -7.34 -17.99
N THR A 213 -0.07 -6.50 -17.06
CA THR A 213 0.81 -5.77 -16.12
C THR A 213 1.65 -6.72 -15.25
N GLU A 214 1.07 -7.80 -14.70
CA GLU A 214 1.88 -8.78 -13.94
C GLU A 214 2.95 -9.45 -14.82
N LYS A 215 2.63 -9.78 -16.09
CA LYS A 215 3.62 -10.36 -17.02
C LYS A 215 4.74 -9.36 -17.31
N ALA A 216 4.41 -8.11 -17.61
CA ALA A 216 5.39 -7.05 -17.85
C ALA A 216 6.28 -6.84 -16.63
N ARG A 217 5.68 -6.84 -15.44
CA ARG A 217 6.39 -6.69 -14.19
C ARG A 217 7.40 -7.80 -13.92
N LEU A 218 7.02 -9.06 -14.17
CA LEU A 218 7.95 -10.19 -14.04
C LEU A 218 9.14 -10.09 -14.99
N LYS A 219 8.99 -9.47 -16.17
CA LYS A 219 10.10 -9.23 -17.10
C LYS A 219 11.08 -8.19 -16.57
N ILE A 220 10.63 -7.25 -15.73
CA ILE A 220 11.45 -6.20 -15.13
C ILE A 220 12.09 -6.69 -13.83
N GLU A 221 11.33 -7.39 -12.99
CA GLU A 221 11.81 -7.86 -11.68
C GLU A 221 12.84 -8.99 -11.80
N LYS A 222 12.75 -9.84 -12.84
CA LYS A 222 13.66 -10.98 -13.03
C LYS A 222 15.12 -10.57 -13.24
N PRO A 223 15.48 -9.75 -14.25
CA PRO A 223 16.86 -9.34 -14.44
C PRO A 223 17.39 -8.53 -13.25
N PHE A 224 16.55 -7.68 -12.65
CA PHE A 224 16.95 -6.90 -11.48
C PHE A 224 17.30 -7.79 -10.28
N ALA A 225 16.52 -8.82 -10.02
CA ALA A 225 16.73 -9.74 -8.92
C ALA A 225 18.03 -10.57 -9.00
N VAL A 226 18.52 -10.83 -10.21
CA VAL A 226 19.78 -11.55 -10.44
C VAL A 226 20.95 -10.62 -10.75
N ASN A 227 20.77 -9.30 -10.55
CA ASN A 227 21.76 -8.25 -10.84
C ASN A 227 22.18 -8.16 -12.32
N GLU A 228 21.34 -8.62 -13.25
CA GLU A 228 21.53 -8.44 -14.70
C GLU A 228 21.05 -7.06 -15.20
N ALA A 229 20.21 -6.37 -14.41
CA ALA A 229 19.79 -4.99 -14.66
C ALA A 229 20.18 -4.09 -13.48
N GLY A 230 20.64 -2.87 -13.78
CA GLY A 230 20.97 -1.88 -12.77
C GLY A 230 19.72 -1.34 -12.07
N ALA A 231 19.88 -0.76 -10.88
CA ALA A 231 18.77 -0.17 -10.16
C ALA A 231 18.16 1.06 -10.86
N ALA A 232 18.94 1.80 -11.66
CA ALA A 232 18.43 2.90 -12.48
C ALA A 232 17.48 2.37 -13.57
N ASP A 233 17.91 1.34 -14.31
CA ASP A 233 17.10 0.69 -15.36
C ASP A 233 15.81 0.08 -14.78
N PHE A 234 15.92 -0.56 -13.61
CA PHE A 234 14.75 -1.11 -12.91
C PHE A 234 13.74 -0.01 -12.54
N VAL A 235 14.21 1.13 -12.01
CA VAL A 235 13.35 2.25 -11.60
C VAL A 235 12.67 2.87 -12.82
N GLU A 236 13.41 3.13 -13.90
CA GLU A 236 12.83 3.66 -15.14
C GLU A 236 11.79 2.71 -15.72
N ALA A 237 12.10 1.41 -15.80
CA ALA A 237 11.18 0.41 -16.30
C ALA A 237 9.93 0.27 -15.42
N PHE A 238 10.08 0.39 -14.09
CA PHE A 238 8.97 0.35 -13.15
C PHE A 238 8.07 1.60 -13.27
N ASP A 239 8.65 2.78 -13.44
CA ASP A 239 7.90 4.02 -13.69
C ASP A 239 7.09 3.90 -14.98
N ARG A 240 7.72 3.42 -16.06
CA ARG A 240 7.03 3.17 -17.34
C ARG A 240 5.89 2.18 -17.19
N LEU A 241 6.13 1.04 -16.52
CA LEU A 241 5.06 0.06 -16.23
C LEU A 241 3.89 0.67 -15.45
N THR A 242 4.17 1.57 -14.52
CA THR A 242 3.14 2.25 -13.73
C THR A 242 2.30 3.20 -14.60
N LEU A 243 2.93 3.91 -15.54
CA LEU A 243 2.27 4.81 -16.48
C LEU A 243 1.46 4.02 -17.51
N ASP A 244 2.04 2.98 -18.12
CA ASP A 244 1.36 2.12 -19.08
C ASP A 244 0.13 1.46 -18.45
N PHE A 245 0.22 1.01 -17.19
CA PHE A 245 -0.94 0.49 -16.45
C PHE A 245 -2.05 1.53 -16.32
N GLN A 246 -1.70 2.79 -16.00
CA GLN A 246 -2.68 3.87 -15.90
C GLN A 246 -3.34 4.18 -17.26
N ASP A 247 -2.56 4.18 -18.35
CA ASP A 247 -3.07 4.42 -19.70
C ASP A 247 -4.02 3.30 -20.15
N GLU A 248 -3.63 2.04 -19.97
CA GLU A 248 -4.47 0.88 -20.29
C GLU A 248 -5.78 0.88 -19.49
N MET A 249 -5.72 1.25 -18.21
CA MET A 249 -6.90 1.40 -17.37
C MET A 249 -7.78 2.57 -17.81
N ALA A 250 -7.20 3.71 -18.17
CA ALA A 250 -7.93 4.88 -18.70
C ALA A 250 -8.63 4.54 -20.02
N ASN A 251 -7.99 3.76 -20.88
CA ASN A 251 -8.57 3.28 -22.13
C ASN A 251 -9.66 2.21 -21.93
N ALA A 252 -9.63 1.50 -20.79
CA ALA A 252 -10.58 0.45 -20.45
C ALA A 252 -11.88 0.95 -19.83
N MET A 253 -11.89 2.16 -19.27
CA MET A 253 -12.95 2.69 -18.42
C MET A 253 -13.47 4.04 -18.94
N THR A 254 -14.68 4.41 -18.52
CA THR A 254 -15.12 5.81 -18.62
C THR A 254 -14.34 6.69 -17.64
N ALA A 255 -14.36 8.00 -17.84
CA ALA A 255 -13.71 8.94 -16.92
C ALA A 255 -14.26 8.83 -15.48
N GLU A 256 -15.56 8.60 -15.34
CA GLU A 256 -16.22 8.40 -14.05
C GLU A 256 -15.76 7.10 -13.37
N GLN A 257 -15.71 5.99 -14.11
CA GLN A 257 -15.22 4.71 -13.59
C GLN A 257 -13.75 4.82 -13.14
N TYR A 258 -12.91 5.47 -13.94
CA TYR A 258 -11.51 5.69 -13.60
C TYR A 258 -11.37 6.53 -12.33
N LEU A 259 -12.13 7.64 -12.23
CA LEU A 259 -12.15 8.49 -11.04
C LEU A 259 -12.64 7.73 -9.81
N THR A 260 -13.71 6.93 -9.93
CA THR A 260 -14.24 6.14 -8.82
C THR A 260 -13.26 5.08 -8.32
N LEU A 261 -12.55 4.40 -9.23
CA LEU A 261 -11.59 3.36 -8.87
C LEU A 261 -10.28 3.93 -8.33
N PHE A 262 -9.78 5.02 -8.93
CA PHE A 262 -8.44 5.52 -8.65
C PHE A 262 -8.38 6.84 -7.90
N ASP A 263 -9.48 7.56 -7.72
CA ASP A 263 -9.49 8.90 -7.13
C ASP A 263 -8.52 9.86 -7.85
N LEU A 264 -8.44 9.70 -9.18
CA LEU A 264 -7.58 10.45 -10.09
C LEU A 264 -8.35 10.73 -11.39
N LYS A 265 -8.02 11.82 -12.07
CA LYS A 265 -8.54 12.04 -13.43
C LYS A 265 -7.80 11.14 -14.44
N PRO A 266 -8.44 10.73 -15.56
CA PRO A 266 -7.80 9.89 -16.57
C PRO A 266 -6.58 10.49 -17.25
N ASP A 267 -6.35 11.81 -17.15
CA ASP A 267 -5.18 12.54 -17.65
C ASP A 267 -4.13 12.83 -16.55
N GLU A 268 -4.50 12.65 -15.28
CA GLU A 268 -3.56 12.72 -14.18
C GLU A 268 -2.70 11.46 -14.14
N ARG A 269 -1.38 11.63 -14.02
CA ARG A 269 -0.44 10.51 -13.91
C ARG A 269 0.26 10.54 -12.56
N VAL A 270 0.46 9.34 -12.01
CA VAL A 270 1.21 9.14 -10.77
C VAL A 270 2.30 8.10 -10.99
N VAL A 271 3.53 8.42 -10.62
CA VAL A 271 4.59 7.43 -10.43
C VAL A 271 4.72 7.09 -8.94
N LEU A 272 5.03 5.84 -8.62
CA LEU A 272 5.14 5.37 -7.24
C LEU A 272 6.58 5.44 -6.71
N THR A 273 7.54 5.80 -7.55
CA THR A 273 8.94 5.94 -7.19
C THR A 273 9.20 7.30 -6.55
N ASP A 274 10.03 7.31 -5.51
CA ASP A 274 10.63 8.54 -4.99
C ASP A 274 12.13 8.46 -5.22
N ARG A 275 12.67 9.43 -5.97
CA ARG A 275 14.09 9.48 -6.34
C ARG A 275 15.04 9.47 -5.15
N ASN A 276 14.70 10.17 -4.06
CA ASN A 276 15.53 10.22 -2.87
C ASN A 276 15.52 8.87 -2.13
N ILE A 277 14.37 8.21 -2.08
CA ILE A 277 14.26 6.86 -1.49
C ILE A 277 15.02 5.87 -2.36
N VAL A 278 14.83 5.92 -3.67
CA VAL A 278 15.50 5.08 -4.65
C VAL A 278 17.03 5.21 -4.52
N ALA A 279 17.56 6.43 -4.49
CA ALA A 279 18.98 6.69 -4.30
C ALA A 279 19.51 6.08 -3.00
N LYS A 280 18.76 6.21 -1.90
CA LYS A 280 19.15 5.63 -0.59
C LYS A 280 19.05 4.10 -0.55
N VAL A 281 17.98 3.54 -1.08
CA VAL A 281 17.69 2.10 -1.02
C VAL A 281 18.62 1.32 -1.94
N PHE A 282 18.80 1.81 -3.17
CA PHE A 282 19.59 1.14 -4.18
C PHE A 282 21.02 1.66 -4.31
N LYS A 283 21.41 2.64 -3.47
CA LYS A 283 22.74 3.27 -3.48
C LYS A 283 23.11 3.85 -4.85
N LEU A 284 22.12 4.38 -5.57
CA LEU A 284 22.36 5.11 -6.82
C LEU A 284 23.02 6.45 -6.47
N LYS A 285 24.10 6.79 -7.19
CA LYS A 285 24.81 8.07 -7.06
C LYS A 285 24.12 9.15 -7.86
#